data_AF-A0A5C6U221-F1
#
_entry.id   AF-A0A5C6U221-F1
#
_cell.length_a   1.000
_cell.length_b   1.000
_cell.length_c   1.000
_cell.angle_alpha   90.00
_cell.angle_beta   90.00
_cell.angle_gamma   90.00
#
_symmetry.space_group_name_H-M   'P 1'
#
loop_
_entity.id
_entity.type
_entity.pdbx_description
1 polymer ?
#
loop_
_entity_poly.entity_id
_entity_poly.type
_entity_poly.pdbx_seq_one_letter_code
_entity_poly.pdbx_strand_id
1 'polypeptide(L)'
;MLLRICAAVLCALAVAPAMAATLLLDARTAEADARPAVRMYTDAGGRASAQEVLARRAEFVPPSSPRANLGLRSEAVWLLVPLRIDAQAPRRWVLSVDYASIDRIDVYLPSAQGAGEPVPLGRALPFSAHPLPSAVHAAPIELEPGREHELLMRVTTRSTMVLPVTISTVEAFAAAESRRQFLQGWPPARCCACCCTASRNG
;
A
#
# COMPACT_ATOMS: atom_id res chain seq x y z
N MET A 1 -50.17 -18.89 36.05
CA MET A 1 -49.38 -17.75 36.58
C MET A 1 -48.00 -18.30 36.89
N LEU A 2 -46.92 -17.66 36.40
CA LEU A 2 -45.50 -18.06 36.52
C LEU A 2 -44.99 -19.10 35.50
N LEU A 3 -44.79 -18.69 34.24
CA LEU A 3 -43.61 -19.12 33.45
C LEU A 3 -43.48 -18.24 32.18
N ARG A 4 -43.53 -16.92 32.35
CA ARG A 4 -43.31 -15.93 31.28
C ARG A 4 -42.00 -15.17 31.53
N ILE A 5 -40.90 -15.86 31.75
CA ILE A 5 -39.59 -15.20 31.99
C ILE A 5 -38.44 -16.06 31.43
N CYS A 6 -38.42 -16.32 30.12
CA CYS A 6 -37.23 -16.90 29.47
C CYS A 6 -36.85 -16.21 28.15
N ALA A 7 -37.48 -15.09 27.79
CA ALA A 7 -37.38 -14.50 26.45
C ALA A 7 -36.55 -13.20 26.37
N ALA A 8 -35.54 -13.01 27.24
CA ALA A 8 -34.76 -11.76 27.24
C ALA A 8 -33.25 -11.96 27.50
N VAL A 9 -32.67 -13.03 27.00
CA VAL A 9 -31.20 -13.13 26.85
C VAL A 9 -30.90 -13.34 25.37
N LEU A 10 -31.36 -12.40 24.54
CA LEU A 10 -30.94 -12.35 23.14
C LEU A 10 -29.57 -11.69 23.12
N CYS A 11 -28.55 -12.53 22.92
CA CYS A 11 -27.15 -12.18 22.72
C CYS A 11 -26.97 -10.82 22.04
N ALA A 12 -26.56 -9.82 22.82
CA ALA A 12 -25.82 -8.70 22.27
C ALA A 12 -24.46 -9.26 21.79
N LEU A 13 -24.42 -9.77 20.56
CA LEU A 13 -23.16 -9.91 19.84
C LEU A 13 -22.62 -8.49 19.70
N ALA A 14 -21.75 -8.11 20.63
CA ALA A 14 -20.88 -6.98 20.45
C ALA A 14 -20.08 -7.27 19.17
N VAL A 15 -20.48 -6.64 18.08
CA VAL A 15 -19.66 -6.54 16.87
C VAL A 15 -18.45 -5.73 17.31
N ALA A 16 -17.42 -6.42 17.81
CA ALA A 16 -16.15 -5.77 18.07
C ALA A 16 -15.69 -5.18 16.73
N PRO A 17 -15.48 -3.86 16.62
CA PRO A 17 -14.91 -3.32 15.42
C PRO A 17 -13.58 -4.04 15.23
N ALA A 18 -13.41 -4.70 14.09
CA ALA A 18 -12.13 -5.27 13.71
C ALA A 18 -11.15 -4.08 13.62
N MET A 19 -10.42 -3.84 14.71
CA MET A 19 -9.39 -2.81 14.74
C MET A 19 -8.34 -3.27 13.73
N ALA A 20 -8.22 -2.53 12.63
CA ALA A 20 -7.13 -2.76 11.68
C ALA A 20 -5.81 -2.72 12.46
N ALA A 21 -4.93 -3.67 12.16
CA ALA A 21 -3.67 -3.80 12.88
C ALA A 21 -2.78 -2.58 12.62
N THR A 22 -2.00 -2.16 13.62
CA THR A 22 -0.91 -1.19 13.41
C THR A 22 0.30 -1.92 12.83
N LEU A 23 0.88 -1.40 11.74
CA LEU A 23 2.08 -1.97 11.15
C LEU A 23 3.30 -1.61 12.01
N LEU A 24 3.93 -2.61 12.62
CA LEU A 24 5.18 -2.43 13.38
C LEU A 24 6.37 -2.55 12.42
N LEU A 25 7.23 -1.53 12.43
CA LEU A 25 8.53 -1.54 11.76
C LEU A 25 9.63 -1.53 12.82
N ASP A 26 10.42 -2.60 12.88
CA ASP A 26 11.52 -2.77 13.83
C ASP A 26 12.89 -2.81 13.14
N ALA A 27 13.97 -2.87 13.92
CA ALA A 27 15.34 -2.94 13.41
C ALA A 27 15.64 -4.16 12.51
N ARG A 28 14.82 -5.22 12.57
CA ARG A 28 14.97 -6.44 11.76
C ARG A 28 14.07 -6.43 10.53
N THR A 29 13.19 -5.44 10.41
CA THR A 29 12.24 -5.32 9.32
C THR A 29 12.98 -4.83 8.08
N ALA A 30 13.30 -5.75 7.17
CA ALA A 30 13.83 -5.40 5.86
C ALA A 30 12.70 -4.94 4.91
N GLU A 31 11.54 -5.60 4.99
CA GLU A 31 10.38 -5.37 4.15
C GLU A 31 9.12 -5.73 4.95
N ALA A 32 8.08 -4.91 4.84
CA ALA A 32 6.79 -5.11 5.49
C ALA A 32 5.65 -4.78 4.54
N ASP A 33 4.70 -5.71 4.45
CA ASP A 33 3.46 -5.53 3.70
C ASP A 33 2.46 -4.74 4.54
N ALA A 34 2.04 -3.58 4.03
CA ALA A 34 1.13 -2.70 4.74
C ALA A 34 -0.33 -3.12 4.63
N ARG A 35 -0.70 -4.04 3.71
CA ARG A 35 -2.10 -4.45 3.45
C ARG A 35 -2.90 -4.82 4.71
N PRO A 36 -2.37 -5.57 5.69
CA PRO A 36 -3.12 -5.93 6.90
C PRO A 36 -3.50 -4.73 7.79
N ALA A 37 -2.76 -3.63 7.65
CA ALA A 37 -2.95 -2.40 8.42
C ALA A 37 -3.77 -1.33 7.67
N VAL A 38 -4.03 -1.53 6.38
CA VAL A 38 -4.76 -0.55 5.57
C VAL A 38 -6.18 -0.40 6.08
N ARG A 39 -6.58 0.86 6.27
CA ARG A 39 -7.98 1.29 6.40
C ARG A 39 -8.35 2.15 5.20
N MET A 40 -9.62 2.12 4.81
CA MET A 40 -10.12 2.74 3.61
C MET A 40 -11.28 3.69 3.93
N TYR A 41 -11.29 4.83 3.25
CA TYR A 41 -12.40 5.77 3.20
C TYR A 41 -12.66 6.15 1.74
N THR A 42 -13.92 6.05 1.31
CA THR A 42 -14.30 6.40 -0.07
C THR A 42 -14.87 7.81 -0.07
N ASP A 43 -14.24 8.69 -0.84
CA ASP A 43 -14.74 10.04 -1.07
C ASP A 43 -15.65 10.05 -2.29
N ALA A 44 -16.97 9.92 -2.06
CA ALA A 44 -17.99 9.91 -3.11
C ALA A 44 -17.95 11.16 -4.02
N GLY A 45 -17.46 12.30 -3.51
CA GLY A 45 -17.31 13.52 -4.30
C GLY A 45 -15.99 13.62 -5.06
N GLY A 46 -14.99 12.81 -4.70
CA GLY A 46 -13.63 12.84 -5.23
C GLY A 46 -12.91 14.19 -5.07
N ARG A 47 -13.37 15.07 -4.17
CA ARG A 47 -12.91 16.46 -4.00
C ARG A 47 -12.38 16.78 -2.61
N ALA A 48 -12.53 15.85 -1.65
CA ALA A 48 -12.04 16.06 -0.31
C ALA A 48 -10.52 16.28 -0.32
N SER A 49 -10.07 17.24 0.47
CA SER A 49 -8.66 17.49 0.75
C SER A 49 -8.12 16.49 1.79
N ALA A 50 -6.80 16.30 1.82
CA ALA A 50 -6.17 15.45 2.83
C ALA A 50 -6.49 15.92 4.26
N GLN A 51 -6.57 17.23 4.49
CA GLN A 51 -6.91 17.80 5.79
C GLN A 51 -8.34 17.45 6.24
N GLU A 52 -9.32 17.55 5.33
CA GLU A 52 -10.71 17.18 5.61
C GLU A 52 -10.86 15.69 5.88
N VAL A 53 -10.13 14.86 5.14
CA VAL A 53 -10.16 13.40 5.33
C VAL A 53 -9.49 12.99 6.64
N LEU A 54 -8.41 13.65 7.04
CA LEU A 54 -7.79 13.43 8.36
C LEU A 54 -8.70 13.82 9.53
N ALA A 55 -9.57 14.82 9.36
CA ALA A 55 -10.59 15.12 10.37
C ALA A 55 -11.60 13.95 10.54
N ARG A 56 -11.70 13.05 9.56
CA ARG A 56 -12.60 11.89 9.52
C ARG A 56 -11.90 10.55 9.76
N ARG A 57 -10.75 10.53 10.44
CA ARG A 57 -9.99 9.29 10.76
C ARG A 57 -10.83 8.17 11.37
N ALA A 58 -11.89 8.49 12.11
CA ALA A 58 -12.80 7.50 12.69
C ALA A 58 -13.65 6.76 11.64
N GLU A 59 -13.90 7.38 10.48
CA GLU A 59 -14.73 6.81 9.39
C GLU A 59 -13.96 5.83 8.51
N PHE A 60 -12.63 5.75 8.65
CA PHE A 60 -11.81 4.78 7.93
C PHE A 60 -12.08 3.36 8.43
N VAL A 61 -12.52 2.47 7.53
CA VAL A 61 -12.84 1.09 7.86
C VAL A 61 -11.85 0.12 7.23
N PRO A 62 -11.56 -1.05 7.85
CA PRO A 62 -10.82 -2.10 7.16
C PRO A 62 -11.50 -2.44 5.83
N PRO A 63 -10.74 -2.74 4.77
CA PRO A 63 -11.32 -3.15 3.51
C PRO A 63 -12.20 -4.40 3.68
N SER A 64 -13.36 -4.42 3.02
CA SER A 64 -14.38 -5.47 3.16
C SER A 64 -13.97 -6.84 2.60
N SER A 65 -12.90 -6.91 1.80
CA SER A 65 -12.33 -8.15 1.29
C SER A 65 -10.98 -8.41 1.96
N PRO A 66 -10.64 -9.67 2.29
CA PRO A 66 -9.29 -10.05 2.74
C PRO A 66 -8.18 -9.63 1.78
N ARG A 67 -8.55 -9.34 0.52
CA ARG A 67 -7.61 -8.88 -0.51
C ARG A 67 -7.47 -7.37 -0.59
N ALA A 68 -8.23 -6.56 0.16
CA ALA A 68 -8.20 -5.10 0.03
C ALA A 68 -8.43 -4.59 -1.40
N ASN A 69 -9.38 -5.20 -2.12
CA ASN A 69 -9.76 -4.76 -3.46
C ASN A 69 -10.44 -3.39 -3.39
N LEU A 70 -9.90 -2.40 -4.10
CA LEU A 70 -10.48 -1.07 -4.27
C LEU A 70 -11.76 -1.09 -5.13
N GLY A 71 -12.02 -2.20 -5.85
CA GLY A 71 -13.17 -2.34 -6.74
C GLY A 71 -13.07 -1.46 -8.00
N LEU A 72 -14.08 -1.51 -8.87
CA LEU A 72 -14.16 -0.60 -10.02
C LEU A 72 -14.76 0.70 -9.50
N ARG A 73 -13.92 1.72 -9.31
CA ARG A 73 -14.34 3.02 -8.80
C ARG A 73 -13.70 4.09 -9.67
N SER A 74 -14.50 5.02 -10.16
CA SER A 74 -14.01 6.23 -10.83
C SER A 74 -13.60 7.33 -9.84
N GLU A 75 -13.85 7.11 -8.56
CA GLU A 75 -13.68 8.07 -7.48
C GLU A 75 -12.35 7.88 -6.74
N ALA A 76 -11.87 8.94 -6.09
CA ALA A 76 -10.67 8.89 -5.28
C ALA A 76 -10.90 8.05 -4.02
N VAL A 77 -10.03 7.09 -3.77
CA VAL A 77 -10.04 6.29 -2.54
C VAL A 77 -8.92 6.75 -1.63
N TRP A 78 -9.26 7.00 -0.38
CA TRP A 78 -8.31 7.35 0.66
C TRP A 78 -7.94 6.10 1.46
N LEU A 79 -6.64 5.90 1.64
CA LEU A 79 -6.08 4.82 2.42
C LEU A 79 -5.27 5.40 3.57
N LEU A 80 -5.46 4.84 4.76
CA LEU A 80 -4.74 5.22 5.97
C LEU A 80 -4.06 3.97 6.54
N VAL A 81 -2.76 4.05 6.74
CA VAL A 81 -1.96 2.98 7.36
C VAL A 81 -1.37 3.51 8.66
N PRO A 82 -1.82 3.03 9.82
CA PRO A 82 -1.18 3.34 11.09
C PRO A 82 0.14 2.57 11.20
N LEU A 83 1.21 3.28 11.52
CA LEU A 83 2.58 2.78 11.64
C LEU A 83 3.09 2.98 13.07
N ARG A 84 3.80 2.00 13.60
CA ARG A 84 4.57 2.13 14.84
C ARG A 84 6.01 1.78 14.55
N ILE A 85 6.92 2.69 14.89
CA ILE A 85 8.34 2.55 14.61
C ILE A 85 9.06 2.24 15.90
N ASP A 86 9.74 1.10 15.97
CA ASP A 86 10.57 0.75 17.11
C ASP A 86 11.71 1.78 17.28
N ALA A 87 12.15 1.99 18.53
CA ALA A 87 13.21 2.95 18.83
C ALA A 87 14.56 2.62 18.17
N GLN A 88 14.78 1.35 17.81
CA GLN A 88 15.99 0.88 17.13
C GLN A 88 15.83 0.78 15.61
N ALA A 89 14.64 1.07 15.07
CA ALA A 89 14.40 0.99 13.64
C ALA A 89 15.11 2.14 12.88
N PRO A 90 15.46 1.96 11.60
CA PRO A 90 16.02 3.05 10.80
C PRO A 90 15.01 4.20 10.64
N ARG A 91 15.54 5.41 10.42
CA ARG A 91 14.70 6.60 10.15
C ARG A 91 14.22 6.68 8.69
N ARG A 92 15.01 6.15 7.75
CA ARG A 92 14.72 6.23 6.31
C ARG A 92 14.17 4.90 5.81
N TRP A 93 13.03 4.98 5.13
CA TRP A 93 12.36 3.86 4.51
C TRP A 93 12.00 4.20 3.07
N VAL A 94 11.59 3.19 2.31
CA VAL A 94 11.01 3.35 0.99
C VAL A 94 9.59 2.82 1.03
N LEU A 95 8.64 3.68 0.70
CA LEU A 95 7.30 3.27 0.34
C LEU A 95 7.33 2.85 -1.12
N SER A 96 6.81 1.66 -1.42
CA SER A 96 6.65 1.20 -2.80
C SER A 96 5.24 0.64 -3.03
N VAL A 97 4.76 0.85 -4.25
CA VAL A 97 3.49 0.31 -4.74
C VAL A 97 3.79 -0.40 -6.06
N ASP A 98 3.84 -1.73 -6.00
CA ASP A 98 4.17 -2.59 -7.14
C ASP A 98 2.97 -2.80 -8.07
N TYR A 99 2.50 -1.70 -8.69
CA TYR A 99 1.47 -1.73 -9.70
C TYR A 99 1.65 -0.57 -10.70
N ALA A 100 2.34 -0.85 -11.80
CA ALA A 100 2.72 0.16 -12.80
C ALA A 100 1.52 0.85 -13.49
N SER A 101 0.32 0.26 -13.43
CA SER A 101 -0.86 0.80 -14.11
C SER A 101 -1.68 1.78 -13.25
N ILE A 102 -1.20 2.19 -12.07
CA ILE A 102 -1.90 3.21 -11.26
C ILE A 102 -1.80 4.58 -11.94
N ASP A 103 -2.95 5.23 -12.12
CA ASP A 103 -3.02 6.56 -12.73
C ASP A 103 -2.33 7.61 -11.84
N ARG A 104 -2.73 7.69 -10.56
CA ARG A 104 -2.15 8.64 -9.59
C ARG A 104 -2.25 8.14 -8.14
N ILE A 105 -1.21 8.40 -7.36
CA ILE A 105 -1.19 8.28 -5.90
C ILE A 105 -0.60 9.57 -5.34
N ASP A 106 -1.30 10.23 -4.43
CA ASP A 106 -0.71 11.31 -3.64
C ASP A 106 -0.45 10.75 -2.22
N VAL A 107 0.82 10.71 -1.82
CA VAL A 107 1.26 10.16 -0.52
C VAL A 107 1.49 11.30 0.47
N TYR A 108 0.93 11.19 1.67
CA TYR A 108 1.05 12.15 2.75
C TYR A 108 1.60 11.47 4.00
N LEU A 109 2.43 12.19 4.74
CA LEU A 109 2.88 11.84 6.08
C LEU A 109 2.33 12.89 7.06
N PRO A 110 1.11 12.69 7.58
CA PRO A 110 0.50 13.65 8.48
C PRO A 110 1.31 13.84 9.76
N SER A 111 1.34 15.07 10.24
CA SER A 111 1.97 15.46 11.48
C SER A 111 1.00 16.27 12.33
N ALA A 112 1.47 16.78 13.48
CA ALA A 112 0.68 17.68 14.31
C ALA A 112 0.27 18.98 13.58
N GLN A 113 0.99 19.34 12.51
CA GLN A 113 0.77 20.54 11.70
C GLN A 113 -0.26 20.33 10.58
N GLY A 114 -0.67 19.09 10.29
CA GLY A 114 -1.64 18.78 9.23
C GLY A 114 -1.16 17.65 8.32
N ALA A 115 -1.74 17.56 7.11
CA ALA A 115 -1.41 16.50 6.15
C ALA A 115 0.01 16.59 5.56
N GLY A 116 0.61 17.78 5.53
CA GLY A 116 1.84 18.05 4.78
C GLY A 116 1.61 18.11 3.26
N GLU A 117 2.70 18.35 2.52
CA GLU A 117 2.68 18.33 1.06
C GLU A 117 2.64 16.88 0.54
N PRO A 118 1.87 16.60 -0.53
CA PRO A 118 1.85 15.28 -1.13
C PRO A 118 3.17 14.98 -1.85
N VAL A 119 3.60 13.74 -1.76
CA VAL A 119 4.55 13.15 -2.70
C VAL A 119 3.76 12.46 -3.81
N PRO A 120 3.74 13.03 -5.04
CA PRO A 120 2.96 12.46 -6.14
C PRO A 120 3.69 11.27 -6.75
N LEU A 121 2.95 10.20 -7.00
CA LEU A 121 3.36 8.98 -7.70
C LEU A 121 2.30 8.60 -8.75
N GLY A 122 2.64 7.65 -9.61
CA GLY A 122 1.73 7.11 -10.62
C GLY A 122 2.20 7.35 -12.05
N ARG A 123 1.63 6.61 -13.00
CA ARG A 123 2.03 6.63 -14.41
C ARG A 123 1.65 7.91 -15.15
N ALA A 124 0.75 8.73 -14.57
CA ALA A 124 0.38 10.02 -15.15
C ALA A 124 1.51 11.08 -15.02
N LEU A 125 2.52 10.82 -14.18
CA LEU A 125 3.66 11.71 -13.99
C LEU A 125 4.79 11.35 -14.97
N PRO A 126 5.48 12.34 -15.55
CA PRO A 126 6.69 12.07 -16.34
C PRO A 126 7.76 11.43 -15.46
N PHE A 127 8.59 10.55 -16.02
CA PHE A 127 9.60 9.80 -15.26
C PHE A 127 10.52 10.70 -14.41
N SER A 128 10.89 11.88 -14.92
CA SER A 128 11.71 12.86 -14.21
C SER A 128 11.06 13.46 -12.95
N ALA A 129 9.74 13.33 -12.79
CA ALA A 129 9.01 13.78 -11.61
C ALA A 129 8.86 12.68 -10.54
N HIS A 130 9.26 11.44 -10.82
CA HIS A 130 9.20 10.36 -9.83
C HIS A 130 10.32 10.57 -8.79
N PRO A 131 10.02 10.45 -7.48
CA PRO A 131 11.04 10.62 -6.43
C PRO A 131 12.19 9.62 -6.52
N LEU A 132 11.90 8.40 -6.98
CA LEU A 132 12.91 7.37 -7.23
C LEU A 132 12.81 6.89 -8.69
N PRO A 133 13.94 6.76 -9.40
CA PRO A 133 13.97 6.21 -10.75
C PRO A 133 13.83 4.69 -10.71
N SER A 134 12.60 4.20 -10.53
CA SER A 134 12.30 2.76 -10.40
C SER A 134 11.21 2.31 -11.37
N ALA A 135 11.19 1.01 -11.67
CA ALA A 135 10.14 0.34 -12.40
C ALA A 135 8.79 0.32 -11.64
N VAL A 136 8.82 0.47 -10.31
CA VAL A 136 7.62 0.57 -9.46
C VAL A 136 7.44 2.00 -8.96
N HIS A 137 6.21 2.34 -8.53
CA HIS A 137 5.96 3.63 -7.90
C HIS A 137 6.54 3.63 -6.49
N ALA A 138 7.62 4.40 -6.28
CA ALA A 138 8.31 4.42 -5.00
C ALA A 138 8.73 5.83 -4.56
N ALA A 139 8.70 6.06 -3.26
CA ALA A 139 9.13 7.30 -2.63
C ALA A 139 9.90 7.01 -1.34
N PRO A 140 10.99 7.76 -1.07
CA PRO A 140 11.59 7.75 0.26
C PRO A 140 10.63 8.39 1.26
N ILE A 141 10.51 7.80 2.43
CA ILE A 141 9.75 8.35 3.56
C ILE A 141 10.66 8.38 4.80
N GLU A 142 10.53 9.42 5.60
CA GLU A 142 11.24 9.53 6.88
C GLU A 142 10.26 9.29 8.02
N LEU A 143 10.54 8.26 8.83
CA LEU A 143 9.73 7.84 9.96
C LEU A 143 10.60 7.91 11.22
N GLU A 144 10.27 8.82 12.12
CA GLU A 144 11.01 8.98 13.39
C GLU A 144 10.94 7.71 14.25
N PRO A 145 12.08 7.14 14.66
CA PRO A 145 12.13 5.99 15.55
C PRO A 145 11.47 6.26 16.90
N GLY A 146 10.83 5.22 17.47
CA GLY A 146 10.14 5.31 18.75
C GLY A 146 8.83 6.10 18.70
N ARG A 147 8.33 6.45 17.50
CA ARG A 147 7.08 7.20 17.32
C ARG A 147 6.07 6.41 16.50
N GLU A 148 4.81 6.78 16.69
CA GLU A 148 3.73 6.39 15.80
C GLU A 148 3.60 7.42 14.67
N HIS A 149 3.29 6.90 13.48
CA HIS A 149 3.06 7.70 12.28
C HIS A 149 1.78 7.22 11.60
N GLU A 150 1.23 8.07 10.76
CA GLU A 150 0.18 7.69 9.83
C GLU A 150 0.73 7.86 8.41
N LEU A 151 0.42 6.91 7.53
CA LEU A 151 0.62 7.08 6.10
C LEU A 151 -0.75 7.24 5.46
N LEU A 152 -1.01 8.40 4.88
CA LEU A 152 -2.25 8.68 4.18
C LEU A 152 -1.97 8.69 2.68
N MET A 153 -2.79 7.99 1.89
CA MET A 153 -2.64 7.94 0.44
C MET A 153 -3.98 8.23 -0.22
N ARG A 154 -3.97 9.12 -1.20
CA ARG A 154 -5.09 9.32 -2.11
C ARG A 154 -4.81 8.58 -3.40
N VAL A 155 -5.61 7.58 -3.72
CA VAL A 155 -5.45 6.74 -4.90
C VAL A 155 -6.57 7.02 -5.87
N THR A 156 -6.21 7.35 -7.11
CA THR A 156 -7.15 7.47 -8.22
C THR A 156 -6.74 6.49 -9.30
N THR A 157 -7.61 5.52 -9.59
CA THR A 157 -7.34 4.50 -10.60
C THR A 157 -8.64 4.03 -11.25
N ARG A 158 -8.59 3.67 -12.53
CA ARG A 158 -9.74 3.16 -13.31
C ARG A 158 -9.85 1.63 -13.28
N SER A 159 -9.03 0.97 -12.48
CA SER A 159 -8.92 -0.49 -12.44
C SER A 159 -9.29 -1.04 -11.07
N THR A 160 -9.88 -2.24 -11.06
CA THR A 160 -10.09 -3.00 -9.82
C THR A 160 -8.76 -3.58 -9.36
N MET A 161 -8.24 -3.17 -8.21
CA MET A 161 -6.98 -3.74 -7.72
C MET A 161 -6.89 -3.85 -6.21
N VAL A 162 -6.09 -4.80 -5.78
CA VAL A 162 -5.41 -4.81 -4.47
C VAL A 162 -4.26 -3.84 -4.58
N LEU A 163 -4.09 -2.92 -3.63
CA LEU A 163 -2.90 -2.05 -3.61
C LEU A 163 -1.76 -2.75 -2.86
N PRO A 164 -0.71 -3.25 -3.54
CA PRO A 164 0.42 -3.92 -2.90
C PRO A 164 1.36 -2.86 -2.34
N VAL A 165 1.00 -2.32 -1.19
CA VAL A 165 1.80 -1.29 -0.50
C VAL A 165 2.84 -1.98 0.37
N THR A 166 4.10 -1.70 0.11
CA THR A 166 5.23 -2.25 0.84
C THR A 166 6.06 -1.11 1.42
N ILE A 167 6.46 -1.25 2.69
CA ILE A 167 7.45 -0.39 3.33
C ILE A 167 8.71 -1.22 3.55
N SER A 168 9.83 -0.79 3.00
CA SER A 168 11.10 -1.51 3.09
C SER A 168 12.25 -0.59 3.46
N THR A 169 13.36 -1.16 3.93
CA THR A 169 14.59 -0.38 4.04
C THR A 169 15.09 0.01 2.64
N VAL A 170 16.00 0.98 2.58
CA VAL A 170 16.60 1.43 1.32
C VAL A 170 17.38 0.29 0.65
N GLU A 171 18.09 -0.52 1.44
CA GLU A 171 18.89 -1.65 0.96
C GLU A 171 18.00 -2.77 0.40
N ALA A 172 16.90 -3.10 1.12
CA ALA A 172 15.95 -4.11 0.67
C ALA A 172 15.27 -3.70 -0.64
N PHE A 173 14.86 -2.43 -0.75
CA PHE A 173 14.31 -1.88 -1.98
C PHE A 173 15.30 -1.96 -3.15
N ALA A 174 16.54 -1.50 -2.94
CA ALA A 174 17.58 -1.53 -3.98
C ALA A 174 17.88 -2.96 -4.45
N ALA A 175 17.98 -3.92 -3.52
CA ALA A 175 18.19 -5.32 -3.85
C ALA A 175 17.02 -5.93 -4.63
N ALA A 176 15.77 -5.54 -4.32
CA ALA A 176 14.60 -5.95 -5.08
C ALA A 176 14.62 -5.38 -6.51
N GLU A 177 15.03 -4.12 -6.67
CA GLU A 177 15.12 -3.47 -7.98
C GLU A 177 16.22 -4.07 -8.87
N SER A 178 17.41 -4.32 -8.31
CA SER A 178 18.47 -5.02 -9.04
C SER A 178 18.03 -6.41 -9.51
N ARG A 179 17.25 -7.12 -8.69
CA ARG A 179 16.68 -8.43 -9.04
C ARG A 179 15.66 -8.32 -10.17
N ARG A 180 14.78 -7.30 -10.14
CA ARG A 180 13.84 -7.02 -11.24
C ARG A 180 14.55 -6.75 -12.55
N GLN A 181 15.61 -5.91 -12.53
CA GLN A 181 16.41 -5.60 -13.71
C GLN A 181 17.09 -6.85 -14.30
N PHE A 182 17.65 -7.70 -13.45
CA PHE A 182 18.26 -8.95 -13.89
C PHE A 182 17.25 -9.87 -14.60
N LEU A 183 16.02 -9.98 -14.07
CA LEU A 183 14.96 -10.80 -14.67
C LEU A 183 14.41 -10.23 -15.98
N GLN A 184 14.44 -8.90 -16.19
CA GLN A 184 13.99 -8.27 -17.43
C GLN A 184 15.06 -8.28 -18.53
N GLY A 185 16.35 -8.33 -18.17
CA GLY A 185 17.48 -8.33 -19.10
C GLY A 185 17.76 -9.68 -19.78
N TRP A 186 17.17 -10.77 -19.30
CA TRP A 186 17.35 -12.11 -19.88
C TRP A 186 16.04 -12.60 -20.49
N PRO A 187 15.84 -12.55 -21.82
CA PRO A 187 14.79 -13.36 -22.42
C PRO A 187 15.08 -14.82 -22.03
N PRO A 188 14.11 -15.61 -21.50
CA PRO A 188 14.34 -17.03 -21.29
C PRO A 188 14.88 -17.55 -22.61
N ALA A 189 16.07 -18.16 -22.57
CA ALA A 189 16.80 -18.55 -23.77
C ALA A 189 15.81 -19.24 -24.68
N ARG A 190 15.35 -18.53 -25.72
CA ARG A 190 14.59 -19.13 -26.79
C ARG A 190 15.60 -20.09 -27.37
N CYS A 191 15.46 -21.38 -27.04
CA CYS A 191 16.12 -22.42 -27.79
C CYS A 191 15.74 -22.16 -29.25
N CYS A 192 16.64 -21.55 -30.00
CA CYS A 192 16.52 -21.45 -31.43
C CYS A 192 16.45 -22.89 -31.93
N ALA A 193 15.25 -23.34 -32.27
CA ALA A 193 15.01 -24.63 -32.91
C ALA A 193 15.70 -24.77 -34.28
N CYS A 194 16.47 -23.77 -34.72
CA CYS A 194 17.25 -23.79 -35.96
C CYS A 194 18.59 -24.54 -35.88
N CYS A 195 19.02 -25.05 -34.72
CA CYS A 195 20.31 -25.78 -34.62
C CYS A 195 20.21 -27.31 -34.72
N CYS A 196 19.01 -27.90 -34.89
CA CYS A 196 18.86 -29.37 -34.88
C CYS A 196 18.68 -30.05 -36.26
N THR A 197 18.83 -29.36 -37.40
CA THR A 197 18.68 -29.98 -38.73
C THR A 197 19.92 -29.92 -39.63
N ALA A 198 21.12 -29.88 -39.04
CA ALA A 198 22.38 -30.03 -39.78
C ALA A 198 23.20 -31.25 -39.28
N SER A 199 22.56 -32.41 -39.21
CA SER A 199 23.25 -33.71 -39.16
C SER A 199 22.28 -34.83 -39.53
N ARG A 200 21.96 -34.92 -40.82
CA ARG A 200 21.51 -36.16 -41.49
C ARG A 200 21.43 -35.90 -42.98
N ASN A 201 22.42 -36.43 -43.70
CA ASN A 201 22.47 -36.85 -45.11
C ASN A 201 23.56 -36.17 -45.92
N GLY A 202 24.55 -36.97 -46.34
CA GLY A 202 25.54 -36.64 -47.37
C GLY A 202 26.96 -36.87 -46.88
#